data_AF-A0A0Q4YV21-F1
#
_entry.id   AF-A0A0Q4YV21-F1
#
_cell.length_a   1.000
_cell.length_b   1.000
_cell.length_c   1.000
_cell.angle_alpha   90.00
_cell.angle_beta   90.00
_cell.angle_gamma   90.00
#
_symmetry.space_group_name_H-M   'P 1'
#
loop_
_entity.id
_entity.type
_entity.pdbx_description
1 polymer ?
#
loop_
_entity_poly.entity_id
_entity_poly.type
_entity_poly.pdbx_seq_one_letter_code
_entity_poly.pdbx_strand_id
1 'polypeptide(L)' 'MLIATPSPQGEALDVLAAHCIAARAVIEEAGTPVMRRLIDLLLFEIAVAMADPSDRPSLALEPVA' A
#
# COMPACT_ATOMS: atom_id res chain seq x y z
N MET A 1 -24.72 -9.03 -0.77
CA MET A 1 -23.28 -9.13 -1.07
C MET A 1 -22.81 -7.77 -1.51
N LEU A 2 -21.95 -7.10 -0.75
CA LEU A 2 -21.32 -5.85 -1.18
C LEU A 2 -20.10 -6.23 -2.03
N ILE A 3 -20.08 -5.83 -3.30
CA ILE A 3 -18.92 -5.98 -4.18
C ILE A 3 -18.09 -4.71 -4.01
N ALA A 4 -16.97 -4.81 -3.29
CA ALA A 4 -16.00 -3.73 -3.23
C ALA A 4 -15.23 -3.71 -4.56
N THR A 5 -15.57 -2.77 -5.44
CA THR A 5 -14.73 -2.47 -6.61
C THR A 5 -13.50 -1.70 -6.12
N PRO A 6 -12.27 -2.09 -6.50
CA PRO A 6 -11.06 -1.40 -6.10
C PRO A 6 -11.11 0.07 -6.54
N SER A 7 -10.67 0.99 -5.67
CA SER A 7 -10.56 2.41 -6.02
C SER A 7 -9.31 2.65 -6.88
N PRO A 8 -9.30 3.67 -7.75
CA PRO A 8 -8.11 4.01 -8.55
C PRO A 8 -6.88 4.31 -7.70
N GLN A 9 -7.05 4.86 -6.49
CA GLN A 9 -5.95 5.04 -5.54
C GLN A 9 -5.45 3.70 -4.98
N GLY A 10 -6.35 2.76 -4.68
CA GLY A 10 -5.99 1.40 -4.27
C GLY A 10 -5.14 0.69 -5.31
N GLU A 11 -5.54 0.76 -6.59
CA GLU A 11 -4.76 0.20 -7.70
C GLU A 11 -3.38 0.87 -7.84
N ALA A 12 -3.30 2.19 -7.66
CA ALA A 12 -2.02 2.89 -7.70
C ALA A 12 -1.08 2.48 -6.55
N LEU A 13 -1.61 2.29 -5.34
CA LEU A 13 -0.85 1.81 -4.18
C LEU A 13 -0.42 0.35 -4.35
N ASP A 14 -1.26 -0.51 -4.93
CA ASP A 14 -0.91 -1.90 -5.26
C ASP A 14 0.27 -1.96 -6.25
N VAL A 15 0.22 -1.14 -7.30
CA VAL A 15 1.32 -1.02 -8.27
C VAL A 15 2.58 -0.50 -7.60
N LEU A 16 2.49 0.52 -6.74
CA LEU A 16 3.63 1.05 -6.01
C LEU A 16 4.24 0.02 -5.05
N ALA A 17 3.40 -0.73 -4.32
CA ALA A 17 3.83 -1.82 -3.43
C ALA A 17 4.60 -2.90 -4.21
N ALA A 18 4.08 -3.32 -5.37
CA ALA A 18 4.75 -4.31 -6.21
C ALA A 18 6.15 -3.87 -6.65
N HIS A 19 6.31 -2.60 -7.06
CA HIS A 19 7.62 -2.05 -7.41
C HIS A 19 8.56 -1.97 -6.20
N CYS A 20 8.04 -1.60 -5.02
CA CYS A 20 8.86 -1.53 -3.81
C CYS A 20 9.32 -2.91 -3.34
N ILE A 21 8.49 -3.95 -3.49
CA ILE A 21 8.87 -5.35 -3.21
C ILE A 21 9.98 -5.81 -4.17
N ALA A 22 9.85 -5.50 -5.46
CA ALA A 22 10.89 -5.82 -6.45
C ALA A 22 12.21 -5.07 -6.14
N ALA A 23 12.14 -3.79 -5.80
CA ALA A 23 13.30 -3.00 -5.40
C ALA A 23 13.95 -3.55 -4.13
N ARG A 24 13.16 -4.00 -3.15
CA ARG A 24 13.66 -4.63 -1.92
C ARG A 24 14.48 -5.88 -2.20
N ALA A 25 14.08 -6.71 -3.16
CA ALA A 25 14.85 -7.89 -3.56
C ALA A 25 16.23 -7.51 -4.10
N VAL A 26 16.31 -6.46 -4.95
CA VAL A 26 17.59 -5.95 -5.48
C VAL A 26 18.46 -5.34 -4.37
N ILE A 27 17.86 -4.59 -3.45
CA ILE A 27 18.55 -3.97 -2.31
C ILE A 27 19.06 -5.03 -1.32
N GLU A 28 18.39 -6.16 -1.18
CA GLU A 28 18.88 -7.27 -0.36
C GLU A 28 20.18 -7.84 -0.94
N GLU A 29 20.27 -8.00 -2.26
CA GLU A 29 21.45 -8.56 -2.92
C GLU A 29 22.62 -7.57 -3.02
N ALA A 30 22.36 -6.32 -3.41
CA ALA A 30 23.39 -5.36 -3.79
C ALA A 30 23.42 -4.07 -2.95
N GLY A 31 22.45 -3.88 -2.07
CA GLY A 31 22.25 -2.63 -1.33
C GLY A 31 23.04 -2.53 -0.03
N THR A 32 22.98 -1.35 0.58
CA THR A 32 23.54 -1.09 1.91
C THR A 32 22.50 -1.31 3.01
N PRO A 33 22.91 -1.50 4.28
CA PRO A 33 21.97 -1.57 5.40
C PRO A 33 21.01 -0.37 5.50
N VAL A 34 21.48 0.83 5.12
CA VAL A 34 20.64 2.04 5.09
C VAL A 34 19.56 1.94 4.02
N MET A 35 19.90 1.47 2.82
CA MET A 35 18.92 1.27 1.74
C MET A 35 17.84 0.25 2.11
N ARG A 36 18.23 -0.85 2.76
CA ARG A 36 17.28 -1.86 3.28
C ARG A 36 16.29 -1.23 4.26
N ARG A 37 16.79 -0.42 5.19
CA ARG A 37 15.93 0.27 6.16
C ARG A 37 14.99 1.28 5.50
N LEU A 38 15.46 2.00 4.48
CA LEU A 38 14.63 2.98 3.75
C LEU A 38 13.51 2.29 2.96
N ILE A 39 13.80 1.18 2.28
CA ILE A 39 12.78 0.45 1.51
C ILE A 39 11.75 -0.22 2.43
N ASP A 40 12.18 -0.74 3.59
CA ASP A 40 11.27 -1.31 4.59
C ASP A 40 10.33 -0.25 5.18
N LEU A 41 10.85 0.96 5.47
CA LEU A 41 10.02 2.09 5.94
C LEU A 41 9.01 2.52 4.88
N LEU A 42 9.42 2.60 3.60
CA LEU A 42 8.49 2.94 2.52
C LEU A 42 7.37 1.91 2.38
N LEU A 43 7.69 0.61 2.46
CA LEU A 43 6.68 -0.46 2.43
C LEU A 43 5.71 -0.38 3.61
N PHE A 44 6.19 -0.01 4.79
CA PHE A 44 5.33 0.23 5.94
C PHE A 44 4.33 1.38 5.70
N GLU A 45 4.79 2.53 5.20
CA GLU A 45 3.91 3.66 4.90
C GLU A 45 2.88 3.32 3.81
N ILE A 46 3.26 2.55 2.78
CA ILE A 46 2.32 2.06 1.76
C ILE A 46 1.25 1.18 2.40
N ALA A 47 1.61 0.26 3.29
CA ALA A 47 0.64 -0.58 3.99
C ALA A 47 -0.31 0.23 4.88
N VAL A 48 0.19 1.29 5.53
CA VAL A 48 -0.65 2.23 6.30
C VAL A 48 -1.63 2.96 5.38
N ALA A 49 -1.15 3.51 4.26
CA ALA A 49 -2.00 4.19 3.28
C ALA A 49 -3.08 3.27 2.70
N MET A 50 -2.73 2.01 2.40
CA MET A 50 -3.69 1.01 1.94
C MET A 50 -4.76 0.69 3.00
N ALA A 51 -4.41 0.74 4.28
CA ALA A 51 -5.32 0.46 5.39
C ALA A 51 -6.22 1.64 5.76
N ASP A 52 -5.89 2.87 5.32
CA ASP A 52 -6.66 4.06 5.64
C ASP A 52 -8.04 4.04 4.94
N PRO A 53 -9.15 4.04 5.69
CA PRO A 53 -10.49 4.05 5.11
C PRO A 53 -10.84 5.37 4.42
N SER A 54 -10.11 6.46 4.66
CA SER A 54 -10.35 7.74 3.97
C SER A 54 -9.94 7.72 2.49
N ASP A 55 -9.06 6.78 2.09
CA ASP A 55 -8.76 6.44 0.69
C ASP A 55 -9.63 5.28 0.14
N ARG A 56 -10.59 4.77 0.94
CA ARG A 56 -11.60 3.77 0.57
C ARG A 56 -13.02 4.37 0.66
N PRO A 57 -13.49 5.08 -0.38
CA PRO A 57 -14.78 5.79 -0.36
C PRO A 57 -16.04 4.91 -0.18
N SER A 58 -15.91 3.58 -0.11
CA SER A 58 -17.04 2.62 0.01
C SER A 58 -17.34 2.13 1.43
N LEU A 59 -16.69 2.69 2.47
CA LEU A 59 -17.02 2.41 3.88
C LEU A 59 -17.72 3.58 4.60
N ALA A 60 -18.28 4.53 3.86
CA ALA A 60 -19.24 5.47 4.43
C ALA A 60 -20.49 4.69 4.88
N LEU A 61 -20.49 4.28 6.15
CA LEU A 61 -21.60 3.64 6.82
C LEU A 61 -22.77 4.62 6.86
N GLU A 62 -23.72 4.47 5.94
CA GLU A 62 -25.01 5.15 6.06
C GLU A 62 -25.69 4.70 7.38
N PRO A 63 -26.12 5.63 8.25
CA PRO A 63 -26.83 5.26 9.45
C PRO A 63 -28.16 4.63 9.06
N VAL A 64 -28.38 3.38 9.48
CA VAL A 64 -29.68 2.71 9.35
C VAL A 64 -30.70 3.51 10.15
N ALA A 65 -31.68 4.06 9.43
CA ALA A 65 -32.87 4.70 9.99
C ALA A 65 -33.81 3.68 10.66
#